data_AF-A0AA42YFS6-F1
#
_entry.id   AF-A0AA42YFS6-F1
#
_cell.length_a   1.000
_cell.length_b   1.000
_cell.length_c   1.000
_cell.angle_alpha   90.00
_cell.angle_beta   90.00
_cell.angle_gamma   90.00
#
_symmetry.space_group_name_H-M   'P 1'
#
loop_
_entity.id
_entity.type
_entity.pdbx_description
1 polymer ?
#
loop_
_entity_poly.entity_id
_entity_poly.type
_entity_poly.pdbx_seq_one_letter_code
_entity_poly.pdbx_strand_id
1 'polypeptide(L)'
;MEPQKIRLRECLAAAAVVLVLIAALPLLGVGLFVLRFVLVALAVAALTAGVVAFAASRRFRRRFLAAIGPRYDYKGLHLSTDVALDPAHSWALVDPDGAFVGVDDLAAACLGPVERVELPATGRRVERGEALFTLSRAGRDLPVPSPVSGTVSARNEALVSDPQRVNRDPFGLGWVARLRTDNPRAQRRRLLRGLRAQEFFRHEVDRLVGTLGSDSSAITSLADGGAVVADLHRAIDFPTWQRLRRQFFAAGREEEALSATRASE
;
A
#
# COMPACT_ATOMS: atom_id res chain seq x y z
N MET A 1 -66.43 -20.58 67.04
CA MET A 1 -65.95 -19.22 66.67
C MET A 1 -64.54 -19.27 66.05
N GLU A 2 -64.27 -20.27 65.20
CA GLU A 2 -62.92 -20.62 64.71
C GLU A 2 -62.73 -20.63 63.17
N PRO A 3 -63.75 -20.78 62.29
CA PRO A 3 -63.51 -20.86 60.84
C PRO A 3 -63.20 -19.50 60.19
N GLN A 4 -63.43 -18.38 60.87
CA GLN A 4 -63.23 -17.03 60.34
C GLN A 4 -61.75 -16.58 60.41
N LYS A 5 -60.98 -17.10 61.38
CA LYS A 5 -59.55 -16.76 61.55
C LYS A 5 -58.65 -17.42 60.50
N ILE A 6 -59.03 -18.61 60.03
CA ILE A 6 -58.28 -19.36 59.02
C ILE A 6 -58.36 -18.64 57.66
N ARG A 7 -59.57 -18.23 57.24
CA ARG A 7 -59.76 -17.47 55.98
C ARG A 7 -59.03 -16.12 55.98
N LEU A 8 -58.95 -15.45 57.13
CA LEU A 8 -58.24 -14.17 57.25
C LEU A 8 -56.72 -14.34 57.06
N ARG A 9 -56.12 -15.40 57.63
CA ARG A 9 -54.69 -15.69 57.46
C ARG A 9 -54.32 -16.03 56.03
N GLU A 10 -55.16 -16.78 55.33
CA GLU A 10 -54.97 -17.12 53.91
C GLU A 10 -55.11 -15.87 53.03
N CYS A 11 -56.08 -14.99 53.30
CA CYS A 11 -56.22 -13.72 52.58
C CYS A 11 -55.03 -12.79 52.81
N LEU A 12 -54.51 -12.72 54.05
CA LEU A 12 -53.34 -11.91 54.37
C LEU A 12 -52.06 -12.47 53.73
N ALA A 13 -51.90 -13.79 53.68
CA ALA A 13 -50.78 -14.44 53.01
C ALA A 13 -50.82 -14.21 51.49
N ALA A 14 -51.98 -14.35 50.86
CA ALA A 14 -52.16 -14.08 49.43
C ALA A 14 -51.91 -12.59 49.10
N ALA A 15 -52.42 -11.68 49.92
CA ALA A 15 -52.18 -10.24 49.75
C ALA A 15 -50.69 -9.88 49.89
N ALA A 16 -49.96 -10.50 50.83
CA ALA A 16 -48.53 -10.28 51.00
C ALA A 16 -47.72 -10.74 49.78
N VAL A 17 -48.06 -11.91 49.20
CA VAL A 17 -47.41 -12.42 47.98
C VAL A 17 -47.63 -11.48 46.79
N VAL A 18 -48.86 -10.99 46.61
CA VAL A 18 -49.18 -10.04 45.53
C VAL A 18 -48.43 -8.71 45.72
N LEU A 19 -48.30 -8.22 46.95
CA LEU A 19 -47.54 -7.00 47.26
C LEU A 19 -46.05 -7.16 46.97
N VAL A 20 -45.46 -8.32 47.29
CA VAL A 20 -44.07 -8.64 46.95
C VAL A 20 -43.88 -8.71 45.43
N LEU A 21 -44.81 -9.31 44.70
CA LEU A 21 -44.76 -9.36 43.23
C LEU A 21 -44.85 -7.95 42.61
N ILE A 22 -45.77 -7.10 43.10
CA ILE A 22 -45.91 -5.71 42.64
C ILE A 22 -44.66 -4.88 42.99
N ALA A 23 -44.07 -5.08 44.17
CA ALA A 23 -42.83 -4.41 44.57
C ALA A 23 -41.59 -4.91 43.79
N ALA A 24 -41.60 -6.15 43.32
CA ALA A 24 -40.54 -6.73 42.50
C ALA A 24 -40.61 -6.31 41.02
N LEU A 25 -41.79 -5.93 40.50
CA LEU A 25 -41.97 -5.45 39.12
C LEU A 25 -41.04 -4.28 38.72
N PRO A 26 -40.93 -3.18 39.49
CA PRO A 26 -40.02 -2.09 39.14
C PRO A 26 -38.54 -2.51 39.23
N LEU A 27 -38.18 -3.43 40.14
CA LEU A 27 -36.82 -3.97 40.23
C LEU A 27 -36.45 -4.79 39.00
N LEU A 28 -37.37 -5.59 38.46
CA LEU A 28 -37.20 -6.31 37.19
C LEU A 28 -37.06 -5.34 36.00
N GLY A 29 -37.84 -4.25 35.99
CA GLY A 29 -37.73 -3.20 34.98
C GLY A 29 -36.38 -2.48 34.98
N VAL A 30 -35.87 -2.11 36.17
CA VAL A 30 -34.54 -1.51 36.34
C VAL A 30 -33.45 -2.50 35.94
N GLY A 31 -33.56 -3.77 36.33
CA GLY A 31 -32.63 -4.81 35.93
C GLY A 31 -32.54 -4.99 34.41
N LEU A 32 -33.68 -5.04 33.71
CA LEU A 32 -33.73 -5.15 32.25
C LEU A 32 -33.17 -3.90 31.55
N PHE A 33 -33.41 -2.72 32.11
CA PHE A 33 -32.88 -1.46 31.61
C PHE A 33 -31.34 -1.40 31.73
N VAL A 34 -30.79 -1.75 32.89
CA VAL A 34 -29.35 -1.84 33.11
C VAL A 34 -28.72 -2.87 32.18
N LEU A 35 -29.33 -4.05 32.04
CA LEU A 35 -28.87 -5.10 31.13
C LEU A 35 -28.81 -4.61 29.68
N ARG A 36 -29.85 -3.89 29.21
CA ARG A 36 -29.89 -3.32 27.86
C ARG A 36 -28.76 -2.31 27.64
N PHE A 37 -28.52 -1.42 28.60
CA PHE A 37 -27.43 -0.44 28.51
C PHE A 37 -26.05 -1.11 28.48
N VAL A 38 -25.84 -2.14 29.30
CA VAL A 38 -24.60 -2.94 29.27
C VAL A 38 -24.42 -3.64 27.93
N LEU A 39 -25.46 -4.25 27.36
CA LEU A 39 -25.40 -4.90 26.05
C LEU A 39 -25.10 -3.91 24.91
N VAL A 40 -25.69 -2.72 24.93
CA VAL A 40 -25.39 -1.66 23.94
C VAL A 40 -23.95 -1.16 24.10
N ALA A 41 -23.48 -0.93 25.34
CA ALA A 41 -22.11 -0.53 25.60
C ALA A 41 -21.11 -1.60 25.14
N LEU A 42 -21.40 -2.89 25.37
CA LEU A 42 -20.60 -4.00 24.87
C LEU A 42 -20.63 -4.11 23.34
N ALA A 43 -21.77 -3.86 22.70
CA ALA A 43 -21.89 -3.84 21.25
C ALA A 43 -21.10 -2.68 20.62
N VAL A 44 -21.14 -1.48 21.22
CA VAL A 44 -20.35 -0.32 20.81
C VAL A 44 -18.85 -0.58 21.05
N ALA A 45 -18.48 -1.17 22.19
CA ALA A 45 -17.11 -1.56 22.48
C ALA A 45 -16.61 -2.62 21.48
N ALA A 46 -17.43 -3.59 21.11
CA ALA A 46 -17.10 -4.61 20.11
C ALA A 46 -17.00 -4.02 18.69
N LEU A 47 -17.88 -3.08 18.31
CA LEU A 47 -17.83 -2.37 17.03
C LEU A 47 -16.60 -1.47 16.94
N THR A 48 -16.30 -0.70 17.98
CA THR A 48 -15.11 0.16 18.05
C THR A 48 -13.84 -0.69 18.10
N ALA A 49 -13.80 -1.79 18.86
CA ALA A 49 -12.69 -2.74 18.82
C ALA A 49 -12.56 -3.43 17.46
N GLY A 50 -13.66 -3.72 16.76
CA GLY A 50 -13.67 -4.27 15.41
C GLY A 50 -13.15 -3.28 14.37
N VAL A 51 -13.58 -2.02 14.42
CA VAL A 51 -13.08 -0.92 13.57
C VAL A 51 -11.62 -0.64 13.88
N VAL A 52 -11.23 -0.63 15.15
CA VAL A 52 -9.83 -0.49 15.58
C VAL A 52 -9.02 -1.71 15.17
N ALA A 53 -9.54 -2.94 15.21
CA ALA A 53 -8.85 -4.15 14.75
C ALA A 53 -8.75 -4.22 13.21
N PHE A 54 -9.73 -3.69 12.48
CA PHE A 54 -9.74 -3.54 11.03
C PHE A 54 -8.77 -2.44 10.58
N ALA A 55 -8.79 -1.28 11.24
CA ALA A 55 -7.83 -0.19 11.06
C ALA A 55 -6.44 -0.55 11.60
N ALA A 56 -6.37 -1.42 12.61
CA ALA A 56 -5.19 -2.07 13.15
C ALA A 56 -4.97 -3.48 12.59
N SER A 57 -5.46 -3.73 11.36
CA SER A 57 -4.91 -4.72 10.43
C SER A 57 -3.42 -4.43 10.09
N ARG A 58 -2.72 -3.68 10.95
CA ARG A 58 -1.30 -3.76 11.26
C ARG A 58 -0.76 -5.19 11.29
N ARG A 59 -1.54 -6.24 11.56
CA ARG A 59 -1.09 -7.65 11.35
C ARG A 59 -0.92 -8.04 9.88
N PHE A 60 -1.71 -7.47 8.98
CA PHE A 60 -1.54 -7.60 7.52
C PHE A 60 -0.45 -6.64 7.02
N ARG A 61 -0.50 -5.36 7.41
CA ARG A 61 0.55 -4.36 7.06
C ARG A 61 1.96 -4.72 7.54
N ARG A 62 2.13 -5.28 8.75
CA ARG A 62 3.44 -5.74 9.27
C ARG A 62 3.90 -7.10 8.74
N ARG A 63 3.04 -7.94 8.16
CA ARG A 63 3.44 -9.22 7.55
C ARG A 63 3.57 -9.15 6.02
N PHE A 64 2.99 -8.11 5.41
CA PHE A 64 2.94 -7.96 3.95
C PHE A 64 3.86 -6.84 3.43
N LEU A 65 4.21 -5.85 4.24
CA LEU A 65 5.17 -4.77 3.88
C LEU A 65 6.45 -4.74 4.73
N ALA A 66 6.52 -5.54 5.80
CA ALA A 66 7.77 -5.72 6.54
C ALA A 66 8.27 -7.15 6.28
N ALA A 67 9.49 -7.24 5.77
CA ALA A 67 10.10 -8.42 5.14
C ALA A 67 9.57 -8.72 3.73
N ILE A 68 9.84 -7.79 2.81
CA ILE A 68 9.98 -8.12 1.39
C ILE A 68 11.09 -9.16 1.29
N GLY A 69 10.82 -10.25 0.59
CA GLY A 69 11.66 -11.44 0.47
C GLY A 69 13.04 -11.19 -0.14
N PRO A 70 13.66 -12.20 -0.76
CA PRO A 70 15.03 -12.06 -1.28
C PRO A 70 15.15 -10.83 -2.19
N ARG A 71 16.17 -10.02 -1.93
CA ARG A 71 16.52 -8.86 -2.76
C ARG A 71 17.48 -9.34 -3.84
N TYR A 72 17.26 -8.86 -5.04
CA TYR A 72 18.24 -8.98 -6.12
C TYR A 72 19.03 -7.67 -6.19
N ASP A 73 20.32 -7.75 -5.87
CA ASP A 73 21.24 -6.63 -5.87
C ASP A 73 22.01 -6.59 -7.19
N TYR A 74 22.00 -5.43 -7.85
CA TYR A 74 22.77 -5.21 -9.06
C TYR A 74 23.31 -3.77 -9.13
N LYS A 75 24.64 -3.62 -9.14
CA LYS A 75 25.33 -2.31 -9.21
C LYS A 75 24.87 -1.29 -8.15
N GLY A 76 24.56 -1.76 -6.95
CA GLY A 76 24.12 -0.91 -5.83
C GLY A 76 22.65 -0.49 -5.89
N LEU A 77 21.86 -1.09 -6.79
CA LEU A 77 20.42 -0.97 -6.84
C LEU A 77 19.76 -2.31 -6.52
N HIS A 78 18.54 -2.24 -5.99
CA HIS A 78 17.83 -3.40 -5.50
C HIS A 78 16.53 -3.63 -6.27
N LEU A 79 16.19 -4.90 -6.48
CA LEU A 79 14.88 -5.33 -6.94
C LEU A 79 14.27 -6.33 -5.96
N SER A 80 13.00 -6.14 -5.60
CA SER A 80 12.24 -7.14 -4.87
C SER A 80 11.80 -8.28 -5.80
N THR A 81 11.96 -9.54 -5.38
CA THR A 81 11.42 -10.69 -6.12
C THR A 81 9.92 -10.92 -5.94
N ASP A 82 9.31 -10.25 -4.97
CA ASP A 82 7.90 -10.48 -4.59
C ASP A 82 6.93 -9.57 -5.35
N VAL A 83 7.45 -8.51 -5.98
CA VAL A 83 6.66 -7.57 -6.78
C VAL A 83 6.59 -8.02 -8.23
N ALA A 84 5.55 -7.57 -8.92
CA ALA A 84 5.46 -7.67 -10.36
C ALA A 84 5.85 -6.32 -10.97
N LEU A 85 6.91 -6.31 -11.77
CA LEU A 85 7.51 -5.10 -12.34
C LEU A 85 6.88 -4.77 -13.70
N ASP A 86 6.55 -3.49 -13.89
CA ASP A 86 6.20 -2.94 -15.20
C ASP A 86 7.46 -2.39 -15.88
N PRO A 87 7.62 -2.54 -17.21
CA PRO A 87 8.76 -1.99 -17.94
C PRO A 87 8.95 -0.47 -17.80
N ALA A 88 7.91 0.27 -17.40
CA ALA A 88 7.99 1.69 -17.08
C ALA A 88 8.47 1.97 -15.63
N HIS A 89 9.08 1.00 -14.96
CA HIS A 89 9.67 1.11 -13.61
C HIS A 89 8.68 1.42 -12.47
N SER A 90 7.40 1.15 -12.71
CA SER A 90 6.42 0.99 -11.62
C SER A 90 6.33 -0.48 -11.23
N TRP A 91 5.96 -0.78 -9.99
CA TRP A 91 5.75 -2.15 -9.54
C TRP A 91 4.37 -2.31 -8.92
N ALA A 92 3.85 -3.54 -8.98
CA ALA A 92 2.61 -3.95 -8.35
C ALA A 92 2.83 -5.15 -7.42
N LEU A 93 2.47 -5.02 -6.15
CA LEU A 93 2.30 -6.14 -5.23
C LEU A 93 0.82 -6.50 -5.20
N VAL A 94 0.48 -7.57 -5.92
CA VAL A 94 -0.91 -7.95 -6.21
C VAL A 94 -1.43 -8.97 -5.20
N ASP A 95 -2.57 -8.65 -4.60
CA ASP A 95 -3.32 -9.51 -3.68
C ASP A 95 -4.75 -9.78 -4.23
N PRO A 96 -5.58 -10.60 -3.55
CA PRO A 96 -6.95 -10.86 -4.02
C PRO A 96 -7.87 -9.63 -4.07
N ASP A 97 -7.61 -8.60 -3.27
CA ASP A 97 -8.47 -7.41 -3.13
C ASP A 97 -8.02 -6.26 -4.03
N GLY A 98 -6.80 -6.32 -4.57
CA GLY A 98 -6.21 -5.21 -5.28
C GLY A 98 -4.72 -5.36 -5.59
N ALA A 99 -4.07 -4.20 -5.74
CA ALA A 99 -2.63 -4.10 -5.87
C ALA A 99 -2.10 -2.89 -5.11
N PHE A 100 -1.02 -3.07 -4.36
CA PHE A 100 -0.18 -1.95 -3.95
C PHE A 100 0.74 -1.58 -5.10
N VAL A 101 0.95 -0.28 -5.31
CA VAL A 101 1.75 0.25 -6.41
C VAL A 101 2.80 1.21 -5.86
N GLY A 102 4.00 1.15 -6.42
CA GLY A 102 5.08 2.10 -6.17
C GLY A 102 6.02 2.22 -7.36
N VAL A 103 7.16 2.87 -7.14
CA VAL A 103 8.25 3.03 -8.11
C VAL A 103 9.42 2.12 -7.71
N ASP A 104 10.14 1.57 -8.68
CA ASP A 104 11.33 0.77 -8.38
C ASP A 104 12.55 1.62 -7.98
N ASP A 105 13.58 0.95 -7.50
CA ASP A 105 14.79 1.59 -7.00
C ASP A 105 15.59 2.30 -8.10
N LEU A 106 15.55 1.80 -9.34
CA LEU A 106 16.25 2.42 -10.47
C LEU A 106 15.64 3.80 -10.79
N ALA A 107 14.32 3.88 -10.93
CA ALA A 107 13.61 5.12 -11.20
C ALA A 107 13.73 6.11 -10.02
N ALA A 108 13.62 5.62 -8.79
CA ALA A 108 13.82 6.45 -7.59
C ALA A 108 15.26 7.00 -7.52
N ALA A 109 16.29 6.18 -7.79
CA ALA A 109 17.68 6.60 -7.78
C ALA A 109 18.01 7.61 -8.89
N CYS A 110 17.43 7.46 -10.09
CA CYS A 110 17.61 8.40 -11.21
C CYS A 110 17.17 9.83 -10.86
N LEU A 111 16.06 9.97 -10.14
CA LEU A 111 15.62 11.25 -9.60
C LEU A 111 16.46 11.65 -8.36
N GLY A 112 16.93 10.66 -7.61
CA GLY A 112 17.61 10.76 -6.30
C GLY A 112 16.63 11.17 -5.18
N PRO A 113 17.08 11.72 -4.04
CA PRO A 113 16.22 12.04 -2.91
C PRO A 113 14.99 12.85 -3.29
N VAL A 114 13.84 12.17 -3.27
CA VAL A 114 12.56 12.76 -3.66
C VAL A 114 12.14 13.81 -2.65
N GLU A 115 11.75 14.98 -3.15
CA GLU A 115 11.31 16.13 -2.34
C GLU A 115 9.78 16.21 -2.26
N ARG A 116 9.07 15.70 -3.27
CA ARG A 116 7.61 15.72 -3.31
C ARG A 116 7.07 14.48 -4.03
N VAL A 117 5.94 13.98 -3.51
CA VAL A 117 5.13 12.95 -4.15
C VAL A 117 3.74 13.51 -4.38
N GLU A 118 3.32 13.62 -5.64
CA GLU A 118 1.95 13.97 -6.00
C GLU A 118 1.07 12.72 -5.93
N LEU A 119 0.41 12.54 -4.78
CA LEU A 119 -0.43 11.38 -4.55
C LEU A 119 -1.72 11.43 -5.39
N PRO A 120 -2.20 10.27 -5.90
CA PRO A 120 -3.48 10.23 -6.60
C PRO A 120 -4.66 10.52 -5.66
N ALA A 121 -5.76 10.99 -6.23
CA ALA A 121 -7.02 11.10 -5.52
C ALA A 121 -7.66 9.73 -5.29
N THR A 122 -8.12 9.47 -4.06
CA THR A 122 -8.96 8.30 -3.76
C THR A 122 -10.24 8.34 -4.59
N GLY A 123 -10.68 7.20 -5.11
CA GLY A 123 -11.83 7.08 -6.00
C GLY A 123 -11.53 7.35 -7.48
N ARG A 124 -10.34 7.89 -7.82
CA ARG A 124 -9.92 8.03 -9.22
C ARG A 124 -9.82 6.66 -9.89
N ARG A 125 -10.47 6.49 -11.03
CA ARG A 125 -10.23 5.38 -11.95
C ARG A 125 -8.98 5.68 -12.77
N VAL A 126 -8.12 4.68 -12.92
CA VAL A 126 -6.87 4.76 -13.68
C VAL A 126 -6.75 3.52 -14.55
N GLU A 127 -6.34 3.71 -15.79
CA GLU A 127 -6.04 2.60 -16.69
C GLU A 127 -4.54 2.27 -16.68
N ARG A 128 -4.16 1.03 -16.98
CA ARG A 128 -2.76 0.64 -17.10
C ARG A 128 -2.05 1.52 -18.13
N GLY A 129 -0.86 2.02 -17.77
CA GLY A 129 -0.07 2.95 -18.59
C GLY A 129 -0.44 4.42 -18.41
N GLU A 130 -1.58 4.74 -17.79
CA GLU A 130 -1.95 6.12 -17.43
C GLU A 130 -1.14 6.60 -16.22
N ALA A 131 -0.75 7.87 -16.20
CA ALA A 131 -0.02 8.47 -15.07
C ALA A 131 -0.82 8.36 -13.76
N LEU A 132 -0.26 7.64 -12.77
CA LEU A 132 -0.88 7.42 -11.47
C LEU A 132 -0.46 8.47 -10.44
N PHE A 133 0.84 8.74 -10.35
CA PHE A 133 1.44 9.71 -9.42
C PHE A 133 2.67 10.35 -10.04
N THR A 134 3.17 11.43 -9.44
CA THR A 134 4.38 12.12 -9.89
C THR A 134 5.38 12.20 -8.74
N LEU A 135 6.66 11.95 -9.02
CA LEU A 135 7.76 12.23 -8.10
C LEU A 135 8.50 13.48 -8.58
N SER A 136 8.85 14.37 -7.67
CA SER A 136 9.54 15.61 -8.01
C SER A 136 10.76 15.88 -7.14
N ARG A 137 11.77 16.48 -7.77
CA ARG A 137 12.96 17.02 -7.11
C ARG A 137 13.53 18.18 -7.91
N ALA A 138 13.81 19.32 -7.27
CA ALA A 138 14.48 20.47 -7.88
C ALA A 138 13.88 20.90 -9.25
N GLY A 139 12.54 20.91 -9.35
CA GLY A 139 11.83 21.29 -10.58
C GLY A 139 11.82 20.24 -11.69
N ARG A 140 12.28 19.01 -11.42
CA ARG A 140 12.19 17.87 -12.33
C ARG A 140 11.13 16.90 -11.87
N ASP A 141 10.25 16.55 -12.81
CA ASP A 141 9.14 15.64 -12.56
C ASP A 141 9.33 14.30 -13.28
N LEU A 142 9.00 13.24 -12.55
CA LEU A 142 8.88 11.89 -13.03
C LEU A 142 7.43 11.41 -12.84
N PRO A 143 6.56 11.55 -13.86
CA PRO A 143 5.26 10.93 -13.87
C PRO A 143 5.42 9.41 -13.95
N VAL A 144 4.80 8.68 -13.03
CA VAL A 144 4.88 7.22 -12.96
C VAL A 144 3.55 6.62 -13.42
N PRO A 145 3.54 5.79 -14.48
CA PRO A 145 2.33 5.17 -14.97
C PRO A 145 1.84 4.06 -14.05
N SER A 146 0.54 3.77 -14.11
CA SER A 146 -0.05 2.67 -13.37
C SER A 146 0.32 1.32 -14.01
N PRO A 147 0.84 0.34 -13.26
CA PRO A 147 1.14 -1.00 -13.78
C PRO A 147 -0.14 -1.83 -14.01
N VAL A 148 -1.26 -1.44 -13.41
CA VAL A 148 -2.56 -2.14 -13.46
C VAL A 148 -3.72 -1.14 -13.57
N SER A 149 -4.81 -1.53 -14.24
CA SER A 149 -6.06 -0.76 -14.25
C SER A 149 -6.83 -0.97 -12.94
N GLY A 150 -7.48 0.07 -12.43
CA GLY A 150 -8.30 -0.03 -11.24
C GLY A 150 -8.83 1.31 -10.72
N THR A 151 -9.36 1.28 -9.51
CA THR A 151 -9.79 2.49 -8.77
C THR A 151 -8.92 2.66 -7.54
N VAL A 152 -8.39 3.86 -7.32
CA VAL A 152 -7.57 4.19 -6.14
C VAL A 152 -8.39 4.01 -4.87
N SER A 153 -8.06 3.01 -4.06
CA SER A 153 -8.74 2.70 -2.80
C SER A 153 -8.01 3.27 -1.58
N ALA A 154 -6.69 3.46 -1.68
CA ALA A 154 -5.89 4.12 -0.65
C ALA A 154 -4.65 4.78 -1.26
N ARG A 155 -4.06 5.72 -0.51
CA ARG A 155 -2.78 6.38 -0.84
C ARG A 155 -1.91 6.47 0.41
N ASN A 156 -0.60 6.54 0.23
CA ASN A 156 0.35 6.60 1.35
C ASN A 156 0.58 8.05 1.81
N GLU A 157 -0.27 8.53 2.72
CA GLU A 157 -0.17 9.89 3.27
C GLU A 157 1.18 10.17 3.97
N ALA A 158 1.92 9.14 4.39
CA ALA A 158 3.22 9.35 5.01
C ALA A 158 4.26 9.92 4.04
N LEU A 159 4.07 9.77 2.73
CA LEU A 159 4.95 10.34 1.71
C LEU A 159 4.83 11.86 1.59
N VAL A 160 3.76 12.47 2.15
CA VAL A 160 3.62 13.93 2.19
C VAL A 160 4.63 14.54 3.15
N SER A 161 4.86 13.89 4.31
CA SER A 161 5.82 14.36 5.32
C SER A 161 7.22 13.74 5.14
N ASP A 162 7.31 12.56 4.54
CA ASP A 162 8.55 11.80 4.36
C ASP A 162 8.67 11.24 2.93
N PRO A 163 8.81 12.10 1.92
CA PRO A 163 8.84 11.70 0.51
C PRO A 163 10.03 10.80 0.17
N GLN A 164 11.17 10.99 0.82
CA GLN A 164 12.40 10.19 0.62
C GLN A 164 12.24 8.71 0.99
N ARG A 165 11.13 8.34 1.63
CA ARG A 165 10.79 6.93 1.88
C ARG A 165 10.68 6.12 0.59
N VAL A 166 10.33 6.74 -0.54
CA VAL A 166 10.36 6.08 -1.85
C VAL A 166 11.78 5.69 -2.27
N ASN A 167 12.81 6.40 -1.81
CA ASN A 167 14.21 6.03 -2.05
C ASN A 167 14.72 5.02 -1.02
N ARG A 168 14.37 5.20 0.27
CA ARG A 168 14.92 4.36 1.36
C ARG A 168 14.31 2.95 1.42
N ASP A 169 13.04 2.83 1.04
CA ASP A 169 12.30 1.56 1.09
C ASP A 169 11.30 1.46 -0.08
N PRO A 170 11.79 1.47 -1.34
CA PRO A 170 10.96 1.62 -2.56
C PRO A 170 9.86 0.56 -2.67
N PHE A 171 10.12 -0.66 -2.20
CA PHE A 171 9.19 -1.79 -2.31
C PHE A 171 8.36 -2.01 -1.04
N GLY A 172 8.70 -1.35 0.07
CA GLY A 172 8.09 -1.56 1.39
C GLY A 172 7.22 -0.39 1.77
N LEU A 173 7.71 0.42 2.71
CA LEU A 173 7.01 1.62 3.19
C LEU A 173 6.95 2.75 2.14
N GLY A 174 7.66 2.62 1.01
CA GLY A 174 7.64 3.51 -0.14
C GLY A 174 6.51 3.28 -1.15
N TRP A 175 5.58 2.34 -0.90
CA TRP A 175 4.35 2.22 -1.70
C TRP A 175 3.60 3.56 -1.79
N VAL A 176 2.97 3.86 -2.92
CA VAL A 176 2.34 5.17 -3.16
C VAL A 176 0.82 5.08 -3.14
N ALA A 177 0.26 4.06 -3.80
CA ALA A 177 -1.19 3.89 -3.93
C ALA A 177 -1.60 2.42 -3.80
N ARG A 178 -2.84 2.19 -3.39
CA ARG A 178 -3.52 0.90 -3.51
C ARG A 178 -4.66 1.04 -4.51
N LEU A 179 -4.72 0.13 -5.46
CA LEU A 179 -5.77 0.06 -6.47
C LEU A 179 -6.66 -1.14 -6.19
N ARG A 180 -7.98 -0.94 -6.19
CA ARG A 180 -8.96 -2.03 -6.34
C ARG A 180 -9.06 -2.35 -7.82
N THR A 181 -8.83 -3.61 -8.19
CA THR A 181 -8.74 -4.02 -9.59
C THR A 181 -9.70 -5.16 -9.89
N ASP A 182 -10.36 -5.09 -11.03
CA ASP A 182 -11.21 -6.16 -11.53
C ASP A 182 -10.28 -7.20 -12.18
N ASN A 183 -10.17 -8.37 -11.55
CA ASN A 183 -9.26 -9.48 -11.92
C ASN A 183 -7.74 -9.22 -11.69
N PRO A 184 -7.30 -9.13 -10.42
CA PRO A 184 -5.89 -8.91 -10.08
C PRO A 184 -4.94 -9.95 -10.69
N ARG A 185 -5.38 -11.22 -10.77
CA ARG A 185 -4.57 -12.31 -11.34
C ARG A 185 -4.26 -12.10 -12.82
N ALA A 186 -5.25 -11.67 -13.62
CA ALA A 186 -5.03 -11.41 -15.04
C ALA A 186 -4.10 -10.21 -15.26
N GLN A 187 -4.26 -9.15 -14.45
CA GLN A 187 -3.40 -7.97 -14.51
C GLN A 187 -1.95 -8.33 -14.17
N ARG A 188 -1.73 -9.10 -13.09
CA ARG A 188 -0.39 -9.56 -12.68
C ARG A 188 0.34 -10.39 -13.74
N ARG A 189 -0.39 -11.11 -14.60
CA ARG A 189 0.22 -11.93 -15.67
C ARG A 189 0.90 -11.10 -16.75
N ARG A 190 0.54 -9.82 -16.89
CA ARG A 190 1.11 -8.88 -17.87
C ARG A 190 2.42 -8.25 -17.43
N LEU A 191 2.79 -8.43 -16.16
CA LEU A 191 3.96 -7.82 -15.52
C LEU A 191 5.11 -8.83 -15.40
N LEU A 192 6.34 -8.30 -15.39
CA LEU A 192 7.58 -9.06 -15.26
C LEU A 192 7.73 -9.58 -13.82
N ARG A 193 8.15 -10.83 -13.66
CA ARG A 193 8.30 -11.50 -12.34
C ARG A 193 9.45 -12.49 -12.37
N GLY A 194 10.01 -12.79 -11.20
CA GLY A 194 11.08 -13.78 -11.05
C GLY A 194 12.30 -13.41 -11.91
N LEU A 195 12.90 -14.41 -12.56
CA LEU A 195 14.10 -14.24 -13.40
C LEU A 195 13.92 -13.17 -14.49
N ARG A 196 12.75 -13.12 -15.16
CA ARG A 196 12.50 -12.10 -16.20
C ARG A 196 12.55 -10.68 -15.67
N ALA A 197 12.09 -10.44 -14.44
CA ALA A 197 12.20 -9.13 -13.81
C ALA A 197 13.65 -8.80 -13.46
N GLN A 198 14.42 -9.77 -12.99
CA GLN A 198 15.86 -9.60 -12.69
C GLN A 198 16.67 -9.30 -13.94
N GLU A 199 16.46 -10.06 -15.03
CA GLU A 199 17.13 -9.85 -16.32
C GLU A 199 16.80 -8.50 -16.92
N PHE A 200 15.51 -8.14 -16.94
CA PHE A 200 15.08 -6.82 -17.39
C PHE A 200 15.71 -5.73 -16.54
N PHE A 201 15.64 -5.82 -15.21
CA PHE A 201 16.20 -4.82 -14.31
C PHE A 201 17.71 -4.65 -14.52
N ARG A 202 18.46 -5.75 -14.62
CA ARG A 202 19.89 -5.75 -14.94
C ARG A 202 20.17 -5.03 -16.26
N HIS A 203 19.43 -5.40 -17.30
CA HIS A 203 19.55 -4.79 -18.62
C HIS A 203 19.23 -3.29 -18.60
N GLU A 204 18.19 -2.86 -17.89
CA GLU A 204 17.84 -1.43 -17.75
C GLU A 204 18.93 -0.66 -17.02
N VAL A 205 19.50 -1.22 -15.95
CA VAL A 205 20.63 -0.61 -15.23
C VAL A 205 21.83 -0.47 -16.17
N ASP A 206 22.19 -1.53 -16.90
CA ASP A 206 23.30 -1.50 -17.87
C ASP A 206 23.06 -0.48 -18.98
N ARG A 207 21.85 -0.45 -19.54
CA ARG A 207 21.48 0.49 -20.61
C ARG A 207 21.52 1.93 -20.11
N LEU A 208 21.06 2.20 -18.89
CA LEU A 208 21.14 3.54 -18.32
C LEU A 208 22.59 3.97 -18.15
N VAL A 209 23.42 3.12 -17.54
CA VAL A 209 24.85 3.41 -17.34
C VAL A 209 25.55 3.65 -18.68
N GLY A 210 25.27 2.83 -19.70
CA GLY A 210 25.82 3.01 -21.04
C GLY A 210 25.39 4.34 -21.70
N THR A 211 24.11 4.70 -21.56
CA THR A 211 23.55 5.96 -22.12
C THR A 211 24.21 7.19 -21.48
N LEU A 212 24.58 7.11 -20.20
CA LEU A 212 25.24 8.21 -19.49
C LEU A 212 26.73 8.28 -19.77
N GLY A 213 27.39 7.13 -19.93
CA GLY A 213 28.81 7.03 -20.24
C GLY A 213 29.18 7.57 -21.63
N SER A 214 28.24 7.62 -22.57
CA SER A 214 28.47 8.20 -23.90
C SER A 214 28.43 9.73 -23.93
N ASP A 215 27.74 10.38 -22.98
CA ASP A 215 27.41 11.81 -23.06
C ASP A 215 28.13 12.73 -22.05
N SER A 216 28.75 12.26 -20.95
CA SER A 216 29.55 13.18 -20.09
C SER A 216 30.38 12.56 -18.97
N SER A 217 31.32 13.38 -18.47
CA SER A 217 32.21 13.30 -17.29
C SER A 217 31.51 13.05 -15.93
N ALA A 218 30.27 12.59 -15.93
CA ALA A 218 29.36 12.45 -14.79
C ALA A 218 29.63 11.23 -13.91
N ILE A 219 30.51 10.31 -14.35
CA ILE A 219 30.79 9.06 -13.62
C ILE A 219 32.00 9.25 -12.70
N THR A 220 31.86 10.10 -11.68
CA THR A 220 32.93 10.40 -10.70
C THR A 220 32.83 9.55 -9.42
N SER A 221 32.11 8.42 -9.42
CA SER A 221 31.91 7.60 -8.21
C SER A 221 32.43 6.15 -8.30
N LEU A 222 33.16 5.79 -9.36
CA LEU A 222 33.73 4.44 -9.52
C LEU A 222 34.84 4.10 -8.51
N ALA A 223 35.49 5.09 -7.89
CA ALA A 223 36.61 4.87 -6.98
C ALA A 223 36.19 4.42 -5.57
N ASP A 224 34.99 4.81 -5.11
CA ASP A 224 34.54 4.61 -3.73
C ASP A 224 33.50 3.48 -3.59
N GLY A 225 33.22 2.72 -4.65
CA GLY A 225 32.21 1.66 -4.64
C GLY A 225 30.76 2.16 -4.51
N GLY A 226 30.51 3.43 -4.85
CA GLY A 226 29.18 4.05 -4.79
C GLY A 226 28.24 3.56 -5.90
N ALA A 227 26.92 3.56 -5.63
CA ALA A 227 25.90 3.23 -6.62
C ALA A 227 25.99 4.18 -7.82
N VAL A 228 26.06 3.61 -9.04
CA VAL A 228 26.33 4.32 -10.30
C VAL A 228 25.25 5.35 -10.65
N VAL A 229 24.05 5.24 -10.05
CA VAL A 229 22.83 5.95 -10.47
C VAL A 229 22.31 6.94 -9.43
N ALA A 230 22.88 6.97 -8.21
CA ALA A 230 22.41 7.88 -7.18
C ALA A 230 22.64 9.34 -7.61
N ASP A 231 21.59 10.15 -7.58
CA ASP A 231 21.62 11.59 -7.88
C ASP A 231 21.87 11.98 -9.34
N LEU A 232 21.58 11.09 -10.31
CA LEU A 232 21.75 11.35 -11.73
C LEU A 232 21.22 12.72 -12.21
N HIS A 233 20.06 13.15 -11.69
CA HIS A 233 19.50 14.45 -12.02
C HIS A 233 20.48 15.65 -11.81
N ARG A 234 21.43 15.60 -10.86
CA ARG A 234 22.40 16.70 -10.65
C ARG A 234 23.47 16.72 -11.73
N ALA A 235 23.80 15.55 -12.27
CA ALA A 235 24.88 15.37 -13.21
C ALA A 235 24.47 15.64 -14.67
N ILE A 236 23.17 15.76 -14.94
CA ILE A 236 22.63 15.96 -16.30
C ILE A 236 21.78 17.21 -16.41
N ASP A 237 21.76 17.83 -17.59
CA ASP A 237 20.91 18.99 -17.87
C ASP A 237 19.42 18.62 -18.06
N PHE A 238 18.56 19.63 -18.16
CA PHE A 238 17.11 19.42 -18.30
C PHE A 238 16.72 18.72 -19.62
N PRO A 239 17.28 19.08 -20.79
CA PRO A 239 17.02 18.33 -22.03
C PRO A 239 17.39 16.85 -21.94
N THR A 240 18.53 16.51 -21.34
CA THR A 240 18.96 15.11 -21.17
C THR A 240 18.04 14.37 -20.22
N TRP A 241 17.63 15.01 -19.12
CA TRP A 241 16.60 14.46 -18.23
C TRP A 241 15.29 14.14 -18.98
N GLN A 242 14.81 15.06 -19.84
CA GLN A 242 13.60 14.84 -20.62
C GLN A 242 13.73 13.66 -21.60
N ARG A 243 14.90 13.48 -22.22
CA ARG A 243 15.18 12.33 -23.10
C ARG A 243 15.16 11.02 -22.31
N LEU A 244 15.93 10.94 -21.21
CA LEU A 244 15.99 9.75 -20.36
C LEU A 244 14.61 9.37 -19.84
N ARG A 245 13.82 10.35 -19.39
CA ARG A 245 12.46 10.12 -18.91
C ARG A 245 11.58 9.42 -19.94
N ARG A 246 11.65 9.84 -21.20
CA ARG A 246 10.87 9.24 -22.30
C ARG A 246 11.38 7.86 -22.68
N GLN A 247 12.70 7.66 -22.65
CA GLN A 247 13.32 6.40 -23.04
C GLN A 247 13.17 5.29 -22.00
N PHE A 248 13.21 5.62 -20.70
CA PHE A 248 13.21 4.64 -19.63
C PHE A 248 11.85 4.52 -18.92
N PHE A 249 11.17 5.64 -18.65
CA PHE A 249 10.05 5.66 -17.71
C PHE A 249 8.67 5.89 -18.34
N ALA A 250 8.59 5.90 -19.68
CA ALA A 250 7.31 5.98 -20.38
C ALA A 250 6.57 4.63 -20.39
N ALA A 251 5.24 4.68 -20.43
CA ALA A 251 4.40 3.49 -20.57
C ALA A 251 4.52 2.86 -21.98
N GLY A 252 4.08 1.60 -22.13
CA GLY A 252 3.99 0.91 -23.42
C GLY A 252 5.28 0.24 -23.89
N ARG A 253 6.20 -0.10 -22.96
CA ARG A 253 7.53 -0.65 -23.26
C ARG A 253 7.60 -2.19 -23.19
N GLU A 254 6.47 -2.87 -23.39
CA GLU A 254 6.39 -4.33 -23.23
C GLU A 254 7.18 -5.10 -24.31
N GLU A 255 7.14 -4.63 -25.55
CA GLU A 255 7.86 -5.28 -26.67
C GLU A 255 9.38 -5.16 -26.51
N GLU A 256 9.86 -4.01 -26.02
CA GLU A 256 11.27 -3.79 -25.68
C GLU A 256 11.71 -4.71 -24.54
N ALA A 257 10.90 -4.82 -23.48
CA ALA A 257 11.20 -5.68 -22.35
C ALA A 257 11.28 -7.17 -22.76
N LEU A 258 10.34 -7.63 -23.60
CA LEU A 258 10.35 -9.00 -24.14
C LEU A 258 11.58 -9.27 -25.02
N SER A 259 12.04 -8.26 -25.76
CA SER A 259 13.24 -8.38 -26.60
C SER A 259 14.51 -8.44 -25.76
N ALA A 260 14.61 -7.65 -24.69
CA ALA A 260 15.74 -7.66 -23.77
C ALA A 260 15.89 -9.01 -23.04
N THR A 261 14.78 -9.61 -22.60
CA THR A 261 14.79 -10.95 -21.98
C THR A 261 15.24 -12.04 -22.95
N ARG A 262 14.87 -11.95 -24.24
CA ARG A 262 15.28 -12.94 -25.26
C ARG A 262 16.73 -12.84 -25.67
N ALA A 263 17.33 -11.65 -25.60
CA ALA A 263 18.73 -11.43 -25.97
C ALA A 263 19.72 -11.96 -24.91
N SER A 264 19.23 -12.33 -23.72
CA SER A 264 20.04 -12.89 -22.62
C SER A 264 19.99 -14.41 -22.50
N GLU A 265 19.19 -15.10 -23.32
CA GLU A 265 19.16 -16.57 -23.47
C GLU A 265 20.16 -17.03 -24.54
#